data_AF-G4H868-F1
#
_entry.id   AF-G4H868-F1
#
_cell.length_a   1.000
_cell.length_b   1.000
_cell.length_c   1.000
_cell.angle_alpha   90.00
_cell.angle_beta   90.00
_cell.angle_gamma   90.00
#
_symmetry.space_group_name_H-M   'P 1'
#
loop_
_entity.id
_entity.type
_entity.pdbx_description
1 polymer ?
#
loop_
_entity_poly.entity_id
_entity_poly.type
_entity_poly.pdbx_seq_one_letter_code
_entity_poly.pdbx_strand_id
1 'polypeptide(L)'
;MDQHSSSSPSGDKPASSHSTTTFIPPEDRKHSRFGISSFILSIVTLLGYIFLGALGTTMVEPYITEAGVLQPTQETVEAMTTLAAVFIIVMIINLAGLILGIVGCFSKIRKRTVAVIATIVNGVVVLTIGALFLFVLNG
;
A
#
# COMPACT_ATOMS: atom_id res chain seq x y z
N MET A 1 -55.92 -57.45 -19.48
CA MET A 1 -56.81 -56.79 -20.46
C MET A 1 -58.18 -56.63 -19.80
N ASP A 2 -58.78 -55.47 -19.57
CA ASP A 2 -58.50 -54.11 -20.01
C ASP A 2 -59.17 -53.07 -19.09
N GLN A 3 -58.45 -51.96 -18.89
CA GLN A 3 -58.89 -50.56 -18.85
C GLN A 3 -60.09 -50.15 -17.98
N HIS A 4 -59.79 -49.46 -16.88
CA HIS A 4 -60.70 -48.47 -16.29
C HIS A 4 -60.18 -47.07 -16.63
N SER A 5 -60.92 -46.36 -17.48
CA SER A 5 -60.71 -44.93 -17.77
C SER A 5 -61.77 -44.12 -17.03
N SER A 6 -61.38 -43.09 -16.26
CA SER A 6 -62.10 -41.80 -16.16
C SER A 6 -61.41 -40.81 -15.20
N SER A 7 -60.75 -39.81 -15.80
CA SER A 7 -60.76 -38.36 -15.48
C SER A 7 -60.84 -37.83 -14.02
N SER A 8 -59.81 -37.07 -13.65
CA SER A 8 -59.70 -35.96 -12.65
C SER A 8 -60.86 -34.93 -12.73
N PRO A 9 -61.02 -33.88 -11.85
CA PRO A 9 -60.05 -33.28 -10.89
C PRO A 9 -60.64 -32.76 -9.56
N SER A 10 -59.83 -32.62 -8.49
CA SER A 10 -59.96 -31.51 -7.51
C SER A 10 -58.95 -31.63 -6.38
N GLY A 11 -58.26 -30.52 -6.10
CA GLY A 11 -57.54 -30.32 -4.86
C GLY A 11 -56.17 -29.70 -5.06
N ASP A 12 -56.13 -28.46 -5.55
CA ASP A 12 -55.00 -27.55 -5.31
C ASP A 12 -54.71 -27.51 -3.81
N LYS A 13 -53.65 -28.20 -3.38
CA LYS A 13 -52.95 -27.90 -2.13
C LYS A 13 -51.62 -27.28 -2.52
N PRO A 14 -51.39 -25.98 -2.26
CA PRO A 14 -50.08 -25.42 -2.45
C PRO A 14 -49.16 -26.12 -1.45
N ALA A 15 -48.18 -26.87 -1.96
CA ALA A 15 -47.07 -27.34 -1.18
C ALA A 15 -46.41 -26.10 -0.58
N SER A 16 -46.58 -25.91 0.73
CA SER A 16 -45.92 -24.85 1.49
C SER A 16 -44.42 -25.01 1.29
N SER A 17 -43.83 -24.17 0.44
CA SER A 17 -42.39 -24.06 0.30
C SER A 17 -41.85 -23.51 1.62
N HIS A 18 -41.49 -24.40 2.54
CA HIS A 18 -40.59 -24.05 3.62
C HIS A 18 -39.28 -23.63 2.94
N SER A 19 -39.12 -22.33 2.67
CA SER A 19 -37.83 -21.79 2.29
C SER A 19 -36.95 -21.98 3.51
N THR A 20 -36.14 -23.02 3.50
CA THR A 20 -35.01 -23.16 4.42
C THR A 20 -34.11 -21.97 4.14
N THR A 21 -34.32 -20.87 4.86
CA THR A 21 -33.41 -19.73 4.89
C THR A 21 -32.11 -20.23 5.50
N THR A 22 -31.21 -20.71 4.65
CA THR A 22 -29.82 -20.99 5.03
C THR A 22 -29.25 -19.67 5.54
N PHE A 23 -29.11 -19.55 6.85
CA PHE A 23 -28.35 -18.48 7.48
C PHE A 23 -26.90 -18.62 6.99
N ILE A 24 -26.54 -17.82 5.98
CA ILE A 24 -25.14 -17.63 5.58
C ILE A 24 -24.58 -16.68 6.65
N PRO A 25 -23.67 -17.15 7.53
CA PRO A 25 -23.04 -16.26 8.50
C PRO A 25 -22.42 -15.08 7.75
N PRO A 26 -22.41 -13.86 8.31
CA PRO A 26 -21.67 -12.76 7.70
C PRO A 26 -20.25 -13.25 7.46
N GLU A 27 -19.87 -13.35 6.18
CA GLU A 27 -18.54 -13.79 5.78
C GLU A 27 -17.56 -12.94 6.60
N ASP A 28 -16.79 -13.58 7.50
CA ASP A 28 -15.88 -12.89 8.41
C ASP A 28 -14.82 -12.21 7.53
N ARG A 29 -15.09 -10.95 7.15
CA ARG A 29 -14.34 -10.19 6.13
C ARG A 29 -13.02 -9.72 6.73
N LYS A 30 -12.19 -10.65 7.21
CA LYS A 30 -10.86 -10.37 7.73
C LYS A 30 -10.03 -9.71 6.63
N HIS A 31 -9.66 -8.46 6.88
CA HIS A 31 -8.81 -7.69 5.99
C HIS A 31 -7.38 -8.26 6.01
N SER A 32 -6.67 -8.11 4.89
CA SER A 32 -5.26 -8.49 4.84
C SER A 32 -4.45 -7.57 5.76
N ARG A 33 -3.96 -8.12 6.87
CA ARG A 33 -3.09 -7.41 7.82
C ARG A 33 -1.85 -6.86 7.11
N PHE A 34 -1.30 -7.63 6.16
CA PHE A 34 -0.16 -7.22 5.33
C PHE A 34 -0.48 -6.02 4.42
N GLY A 35 -1.67 -5.98 3.83
CA GLY A 35 -2.09 -4.86 2.99
C GLY A 35 -2.23 -3.56 3.79
N ILE A 36 -2.83 -3.63 4.98
CA ILE A 36 -3.00 -2.43 5.83
C ILE A 36 -1.65 -1.96 6.39
N SER A 37 -0.80 -2.88 6.84
CA SER A 37 0.54 -2.52 7.36
C SER A 37 1.40 -1.82 6.29
N SER A 38 1.43 -2.35 5.07
CA SER A 38 2.19 -1.73 3.97
C SER A 38 1.64 -0.36 3.58
N PHE A 39 0.32 -0.18 3.65
CA PHE A 39 -0.31 1.12 3.40
C PHE A 39 0.09 2.16 4.46
N ILE A 40 0.04 1.80 5.74
CA ILE A 40 0.45 2.71 6.83
C ILE A 40 1.94 3.07 6.68
N LEU A 41 2.80 2.09 6.39
CA LEU A 41 4.22 2.35 6.13
C LEU A 41 4.43 3.29 4.94
N SER A 42 3.62 3.17 3.88
CA SER A 42 3.70 4.07 2.73
C SER A 42 3.41 5.53 3.12
N ILE A 43 2.41 5.77 3.96
CA ILE A 43 2.06 7.11 4.44
C ILE A 43 3.18 7.66 5.32
N VAL A 44 3.64 6.87 6.30
CA VAL A 44 4.68 7.28 7.25
C VAL A 44 5.97 7.63 6.51
N THR A 45 6.40 6.78 5.58
CA THR A 45 7.63 7.01 4.82
C THR A 45 7.49 8.17 3.84
N LEU A 46 6.34 8.30 3.16
CA LEU A 46 6.07 9.44 2.29
C LEU A 46 6.14 10.77 3.03
N LEU A 47 5.48 10.87 4.20
CA LEU A 47 5.60 12.04 5.05
C LEU A 47 7.05 12.27 5.50
N GLY A 48 7.75 11.20 5.89
CA GLY A 48 9.17 11.24 6.21
C GLY A 48 9.99 11.87 5.09
N TYR A 49 9.82 11.43 3.84
CA TYR A 49 10.54 12.00 2.70
C TYR A 49 10.20 13.47 2.44
N ILE A 50 8.94 13.87 2.61
CA ILE A 50 8.53 15.28 2.46
C ILE A 50 9.28 16.13 3.50
N PHE A 51 9.30 15.72 4.76
CA PHE A 51 10.01 16.46 5.81
C PHE A 51 11.53 16.45 5.59
N LEU A 52 12.12 15.30 5.25
CA LEU A 52 13.55 15.21 4.98
C LEU A 52 13.97 16.05 3.77
N GLY A 53 13.15 16.07 2.72
CA GLY A 53 13.38 16.91 1.56
C GLY A 53 13.35 18.40 1.92
N ALA A 54 12.30 18.84 2.64
CA ALA A 54 12.19 20.22 3.09
C ALA A 54 13.38 20.65 3.97
N LEU A 55 13.73 19.83 4.98
CA LEU A 55 14.87 20.10 5.86
C LEU A 55 16.18 20.12 5.06
N GLY A 56 16.37 19.15 4.16
CA GLY A 56 17.57 19.06 3.32
C GLY A 56 17.75 20.32 2.46
N THR A 57 16.68 20.79 1.81
CA THR A 57 16.72 22.03 1.02
C THR A 57 17.10 23.22 1.88
N THR A 58 16.48 23.41 3.05
CA THR A 58 16.80 24.55 3.93
C THR A 58 18.23 24.54 4.46
N MET A 59 18.83 23.35 4.61
CA MET A 59 20.23 23.21 5.04
C MET A 59 21.22 23.52 3.91
N VAL A 60 20.85 23.23 2.66
CA VAL A 60 21.74 23.39 1.50
C VAL A 60 21.63 24.80 0.89
N GLU A 61 20.45 25.40 0.88
CA GLU A 61 20.15 26.70 0.26
C GLU A 61 21.17 27.82 0.58
N PRO A 62 21.60 28.02 1.85
CA PRO A 62 22.54 29.11 2.17
C PRO A 62 23.92 28.95 1.55
N TYR A 63 24.27 27.76 1.08
CA TYR A 63 25.59 27.43 0.55
C TYR A 63 25.63 27.38 -0.97
N ILE A 64 24.49 27.56 -1.64
CA ILE A 64 24.42 27.67 -3.10
C ILE A 64 24.25 29.15 -3.45
N THR A 65 25.28 29.75 -4.05
CA THR A 65 25.25 31.16 -4.49
C THR A 65 25.49 31.28 -5.98
N GLU A 66 25.17 32.44 -6.58
CA GLU A 66 25.47 32.70 -7.99
C GLU A 66 26.98 32.64 -8.30
N ALA A 67 27.83 32.92 -7.31
CA ALA A 67 29.29 32.86 -7.43
C ALA A 67 29.86 31.43 -7.22
N GLY A 68 29.02 30.45 -6.91
CA GLY A 68 29.40 29.06 -6.68
C GLY A 68 28.92 28.49 -5.33
N VAL A 69 29.46 27.33 -4.97
CA VAL A 69 29.12 26.61 -3.72
C VAL A 69 30.07 27.05 -2.61
N LEU A 70 29.51 27.60 -1.53
CA LEU A 70 30.25 27.95 -0.33
C LEU A 70 30.52 26.71 0.52
N GLN A 71 31.66 26.71 1.22
CA GLN A 71 32.00 25.60 2.09
C GLN A 71 31.18 25.66 3.39
N PRO A 72 30.38 24.63 3.71
CA PRO A 72 29.59 24.61 4.94
C PRO A 72 30.45 24.51 6.19
N THR A 73 29.92 24.99 7.31
CA THR A 73 30.55 24.82 8.64
C THR A 73 30.54 23.35 9.06
N GLN A 74 31.46 22.96 9.94
CA GLN A 74 31.52 21.57 10.43
C GLN A 74 30.21 21.13 11.09
N GLU A 75 29.56 22.00 11.87
CA GLU A 75 28.26 21.74 12.49
C GLU A 75 27.18 21.43 11.45
N THR A 76 27.13 22.20 10.36
CA THR A 76 26.18 21.94 9.26
C THR A 76 26.47 20.61 8.56
N VAL A 77 27.75 20.28 8.35
CA VAL A 77 28.13 19.00 7.73
C VAL A 77 27.70 17.81 8.61
N GLU A 78 27.88 17.91 9.93
CA GLU A 78 27.43 16.89 10.88
C GLU A 78 25.88 16.76 10.87
N ALA A 79 25.16 17.88 10.81
CA ALA A 79 23.70 17.87 10.70
C ALA A 79 23.22 17.26 9.38
N MET A 80 23.84 17.60 8.24
CA MET A 80 23.54 17.02 6.94
C MET A 80 23.83 15.52 6.90
N THR A 81 24.94 15.09 7.50
CA THR A 81 25.30 13.66 7.62
C THR A 81 24.27 12.90 8.45
N THR A 82 23.82 13.49 9.55
CA THR A 82 22.75 12.92 10.38
C THR A 82 21.44 12.80 9.60
N LEU A 83 21.06 13.85 8.87
CA LEU A 83 19.86 13.85 8.02
C LEU A 83 19.94 12.76 6.94
N ALA A 84 21.11 12.59 6.32
CA ALA A 84 21.37 11.52 5.37
C ALA A 84 21.26 10.12 6.01
N ALA A 85 21.75 9.93 7.24
CA ALA A 85 21.58 8.66 7.96
C ALA A 85 20.09 8.35 8.22
N VAL A 86 19.31 9.35 8.64
CA VAL A 86 17.84 9.20 8.82
C VAL A 86 17.17 8.87 7.48
N PHE A 87 17.60 9.50 6.39
CA PHE A 87 17.09 9.20 5.04
C PHE A 87 17.25 7.72 4.69
N ILE A 88 18.43 7.14 4.96
CA ILE A 88 18.70 5.72 4.72
C ILE A 88 17.78 4.82 5.58
N ILE A 89 17.55 5.18 6.84
CA ILE A 89 16.63 4.42 7.70
C ILE A 89 15.21 4.45 7.13
N VAL A 90 14.72 5.63 6.73
CA VAL A 90 13.39 5.79 6.10
C VAL A 90 13.32 4.98 4.79
N MET A 91 14.40 4.93 4.01
CA MET A 91 14.51 4.09 2.81
C MET A 91 14.37 2.61 3.11
N ILE A 92 15.04 2.11 4.15
CA ILE A 92 14.92 0.71 4.55
C ILE A 92 13.48 0.39 4.96
N ILE A 93 12.83 1.29 5.71
CA ILE A 93 11.42 1.14 6.12
C ILE A 93 10.49 1.15 4.89
N ASN A 94 10.74 2.02 3.91
CA ASN A 94 9.97 2.09 2.67
C ASN A 94 10.11 0.79 1.85
N LEU A 95 11.32 0.22 1.80
CA LEU A 95 11.57 -1.07 1.16
C LEU A 95 10.83 -2.22 1.89
N ALA A 96 10.81 -2.21 3.22
CA ALA A 96 10.00 -3.15 3.99
C ALA A 96 8.49 -2.99 3.69
N GLY A 97 8.01 -1.74 3.58
CA GLY A 97 6.64 -1.41 3.15
C GLY A 97 6.31 -1.95 1.76
N LEU A 98 7.23 -1.80 0.81
CA LEU A 98 7.10 -2.33 -0.54
C LEU A 98 7.00 -3.86 -0.54
N ILE A 99 7.88 -4.55 0.18
CA ILE A 99 7.86 -6.02 0.30
C ILE A 99 6.53 -6.49 0.89
N LEU A 100 6.07 -5.86 1.98
CA LEU A 100 4.80 -6.18 2.61
C LEU A 100 3.61 -5.92 1.68
N GLY A 101 3.66 -4.87 0.86
CA GLY A 101 2.66 -4.58 -0.17
C GLY A 101 2.61 -5.68 -1.23
N ILE A 102 3.77 -6.08 -1.75
CA ILE A 102 3.90 -7.15 -2.75
C ILE A 102 3.34 -8.46 -2.18
N VAL A 103 3.76 -8.85 -0.98
CA VAL A 103 3.21 -10.04 -0.29
C VAL A 103 1.70 -9.93 -0.09
N GLY A 104 1.21 -8.74 0.27
CA GLY A 104 -0.21 -8.45 0.39
C GLY A 104 -1.01 -8.62 -0.90
N CYS A 105 -0.40 -8.32 -2.06
CA CYS A 105 -1.02 -8.49 -3.38
C CYS A 105 -1.24 -9.97 -3.74
N PHE A 106 -0.35 -10.86 -3.30
CA PHE A 106 -0.47 -12.31 -3.55
C PHE A 106 -1.34 -13.04 -2.51
N SER A 107 -1.80 -12.36 -1.46
CA SER A 107 -2.61 -12.96 -0.41
C SER A 107 -3.97 -13.46 -0.94
N LYS A 108 -4.43 -14.64 -0.52
CA LYS A 108 -5.71 -15.25 -0.95
C LYS A 108 -6.98 -14.50 -0.50
N ILE A 109 -6.83 -13.33 0.12
CA ILE A 109 -7.92 -12.51 0.65
C ILE A 109 -8.59 -11.73 -0.49
N ARG A 110 -9.93 -11.68 -0.51
CA ARG A 110 -10.73 -11.02 -1.57
C ARG A 110 -10.54 -9.49 -1.66
N LYS A 111 -9.93 -8.85 -0.66
CA LYS A 111 -9.73 -7.39 -0.57
C LYS A 111 -8.26 -6.98 -0.77
N ARG A 112 -7.72 -7.22 -1.97
CA ARG A 112 -6.31 -6.91 -2.30
C ARG A 112 -6.03 -5.45 -2.62
N THR A 113 -7.08 -4.64 -2.83
CA THR A 113 -6.98 -3.25 -3.28
C THR A 113 -6.02 -2.41 -2.45
N VAL A 114 -6.07 -2.53 -1.11
CA VAL A 114 -5.19 -1.77 -0.21
C VAL A 114 -3.72 -2.16 -0.40
N ALA A 115 -3.43 -3.46 -0.58
CA ALA A 115 -2.07 -3.92 -0.84
C ALA A 115 -1.54 -3.42 -2.19
N VAL A 116 -2.38 -3.43 -3.24
CA VAL A 116 -2.01 -2.93 -4.57
C VAL A 116 -1.69 -1.45 -4.53
N ILE A 117 -2.54 -0.64 -3.88
CA ILE A 117 -2.30 0.80 -3.73
C ILE A 117 -1.00 1.04 -2.95
N ALA A 118 -0.80 0.32 -1.84
CA ALA A 118 0.43 0.43 -1.05
C ALA A 118 1.68 0.07 -1.86
N THR A 119 1.63 -0.99 -2.67
CA THR A 119 2.74 -1.39 -3.55
C THR A 119 3.04 -0.31 -4.58
N ILE A 120 2.02 0.28 -5.21
CA ILE A 120 2.23 1.35 -6.20
C ILE A 120 2.88 2.56 -5.53
N VAL A 121 2.36 3.01 -4.38
CA VAL A 121 2.90 4.19 -3.67
C VAL A 121 4.35 3.96 -3.25
N ASN A 122 4.65 2.85 -2.56
CA ASN A 122 6.04 2.57 -2.17
C ASN A 122 6.93 2.37 -3.41
N GLY A 123 6.44 1.68 -4.44
CA GLY A 123 7.19 1.39 -5.66
C GLY A 123 7.57 2.67 -6.42
N VAL A 124 6.64 3.61 -6.57
CA VAL A 124 6.91 4.92 -7.18
C VAL A 124 7.98 5.66 -6.38
N VAL A 125 7.89 5.68 -5.05
CA VAL A 125 8.88 6.35 -4.20
C VAL A 125 10.28 5.75 -4.37
N VAL A 126 10.41 4.42 -4.30
CA VAL A 126 11.69 3.72 -4.53
C VAL A 126 12.23 4.02 -5.92
N LEU A 127 11.38 3.99 -6.96
CA LEU A 127 11.79 4.27 -8.33
C LEU A 127 12.24 5.72 -8.51
N THR A 128 11.52 6.69 -7.95
CA THR A 128 11.90 8.10 -8.03
C THR A 128 13.24 8.34 -7.36
N ILE A 129 13.43 7.84 -6.13
CA ILE A 129 14.71 8.02 -5.44
C ILE A 129 15.83 7.30 -6.20
N GLY A 130 15.61 6.05 -6.64
CA GLY A 130 16.58 5.30 -7.43
C GLY A 130 16.97 6.03 -8.72
N ALA A 131 16.01 6.61 -9.43
CA ALA A 131 16.25 7.42 -10.62
C ALA A 131 17.06 8.68 -10.32
N LEU A 132 16.78 9.37 -9.20
CA LEU A 132 17.57 10.53 -8.76
C LEU A 132 19.02 10.14 -8.44
N PHE A 133 19.24 9.03 -7.73
CA PHE A 133 20.60 8.53 -7.47
C PHE A 133 21.33 8.19 -8.76
N LEU A 134 20.68 7.49 -9.69
CA LEU A 134 21.28 7.18 -11.00
C LEU A 134 21.58 8.44 -11.80
N PHE A 135 20.71 9.45 -11.75
CA PHE A 135 20.95 10.72 -12.42
C PHE A 135 22.17 11.43 -11.84
N VAL A 136 22.28 11.51 -10.51
CA VAL A 136 23.41 12.15 -9.81
C VAL A 136 24.72 11.39 -10.01
N LEU A 137 24.68 10.06 -10.08
CA LEU A 137 25.89 9.24 -10.25
C LEU A 137 26.44 9.24 -11.69
N ASN A 138 25.57 9.52 -12.68
CA ASN A 138 25.94 9.50 -14.10
C ASN A 138 26.06 10.91 -14.73
N GLY A 139 25.71 11.96 -13.99
CA GLY A 139 25.82 13.36 -14.41
C GLY A 139 27.05 14.02 -13.84
#